data_AF-A0A359E8N4-F1
#
_entry.id   AF-A0A359E8N4-F1
#
_cell.length_a   1.000
_cell.length_b   1.000
_cell.length_c   1.000
_cell.angle_alpha   90.00
_cell.angle_beta   90.00
_cell.angle_gamma   90.00
#
_symmetry.space_group_name_H-M   'P 1'
#
loop_
_entity.id
_entity.type
_entity.pdbx_description
1 polymer ?
#
loop_
_entity_poly.entity_id
_entity_poly.type
_entity_poly.pdbx_seq_one_letter_code
_entity_poly.pdbx_strand_id
1 'polypeptide(L)'
;NKIDKEFSKTIKTRVKEYFKENNLSEHANASMVFKTIILLTLYFGAYALLISGQFSLGIMWLLCVAMGVGMAGIGFSVAHDALHGSYSSNNKVNYVLGLTFDLMGANGYIWKITH
;
A
#
# COMPACT_ATOMS: atom_id res chain seq x y z
N ASN A 1 31.17 -2.29 -7.33
CA ASN A 1 31.87 -2.93 -6.21
C ASN A 1 31.42 -4.40 -6.09
N LYS A 2 32.34 -5.36 -5.97
CA LYS A 2 32.03 -6.81 -5.91
C LYS A 2 31.51 -7.22 -4.52
N ILE A 3 32.04 -6.58 -3.47
CA ILE A 3 31.70 -6.84 -2.06
C ILE A 3 30.21 -6.56 -1.82
N ASP A 4 29.69 -5.42 -2.32
CA ASP A 4 28.28 -5.05 -2.14
C ASP A 4 27.31 -6.06 -2.78
N LYS A 5 27.71 -6.68 -3.89
CA LYS A 5 26.90 -7.72 -4.58
C LYS A 5 26.87 -9.03 -3.79
N GLU A 6 28.01 -9.47 -3.26
CA GLU A 6 28.11 -10.69 -2.45
C GLU A 6 27.36 -10.53 -1.11
N PHE A 7 27.49 -9.37 -0.47
CA PHE A 7 26.74 -9.03 0.73
C PHE A 7 25.22 -9.04 0.46
N SER A 8 24.75 -8.34 -0.57
CA SER A 8 23.33 -8.28 -0.93
C SER A 8 22.75 -9.66 -1.25
N LYS A 9 23.51 -10.51 -1.95
CA LYS A 9 23.10 -11.89 -2.24
C LYS A 9 22.93 -12.69 -0.95
N THR A 10 23.91 -12.59 -0.04
CA THR A 10 23.89 -13.31 1.24
C THR A 10 22.70 -12.92 2.10
N ILE A 11 22.40 -11.62 2.20
CA ILE A 11 21.24 -11.12 2.96
C ILE A 11 19.94 -11.64 2.35
N LYS A 12 19.76 -11.53 1.03
CA LYS A 12 18.55 -12.03 0.36
C LYS A 12 18.32 -13.53 0.57
N THR A 13 19.38 -14.33 0.54
CA THR A 13 19.30 -15.78 0.82
C THR A 13 18.82 -16.04 2.25
N ARG A 14 19.45 -15.42 3.25
CA ARG A 14 19.11 -15.61 4.66
C ARG A 14 17.68 -15.16 4.99
N VAL A 15 17.22 -14.06 4.40
CA VAL A 15 15.85 -13.58 4.58
C VAL A 15 14.85 -14.63 4.04
N LYS A 16 15.09 -15.17 2.84
CA LYS A 16 14.22 -16.22 2.26
C LYS A 16 14.21 -17.50 3.11
N GLU A 17 15.37 -17.91 3.61
CA GLU A 17 15.48 -19.06 4.52
C GLU A 17 14.66 -18.84 5.78
N TYR A 18 14.74 -17.65 6.39
CA TYR A 18 13.94 -17.30 7.57
C TYR A 18 12.43 -17.44 7.33
N PHE A 19 11.89 -16.89 6.23
CA PHE A 19 10.47 -17.03 5.92
C PHE A 19 10.07 -18.50 5.75
N LYS A 20 10.89 -19.29 5.05
CA LYS A 20 10.64 -20.71 4.81
C LYS A 20 10.68 -21.53 6.11
N GLU A 21 11.71 -21.38 6.92
CA GLU A 21 11.90 -22.14 8.17
C GLU A 21 10.80 -21.85 9.20
N ASN A 22 10.27 -20.63 9.20
CA ASN A 22 9.19 -20.22 10.10
C ASN A 22 7.78 -20.40 9.51
N ASN A 23 7.65 -20.98 8.31
CA ASN A 23 6.38 -21.11 7.59
C ASN A 23 5.62 -19.77 7.44
N LEU A 24 6.36 -18.68 7.24
CA LEU A 24 5.84 -17.34 7.02
C LEU A 24 5.75 -17.05 5.53
N SER A 25 4.73 -16.29 5.13
CA SER A 25 4.64 -15.76 3.77
C SER A 25 5.54 -14.54 3.60
N GLU A 26 6.21 -14.41 2.45
CA GLU A 26 6.88 -13.17 2.03
C GLU A 26 5.87 -12.08 1.60
N HIS A 27 4.57 -12.40 1.56
CA HIS A 27 3.49 -11.51 1.14
C HIS A 27 2.65 -10.98 2.31
N ALA A 28 1.67 -10.12 2.00
CA ALA A 28 0.78 -9.54 2.98
C ALA A 28 0.12 -10.60 3.87
N ASN A 29 0.15 -10.36 5.18
CA ASN A 29 -0.58 -11.14 6.17
C ASN A 29 -1.95 -10.51 6.50
N ALA A 30 -2.69 -11.13 7.43
CA ALA A 30 -4.01 -10.65 7.84
C ALA A 30 -3.99 -9.20 8.36
N SER A 31 -2.92 -8.78 9.04
CA SER A 31 -2.77 -7.41 9.53
C SER A 31 -2.67 -6.40 8.39
N MET A 32 -1.93 -6.73 7.32
CA MET A 32 -1.83 -5.91 6.12
C MET A 32 -3.16 -5.80 5.36
N VAL A 33 -3.92 -6.90 5.27
CA VAL A 33 -5.26 -6.89 4.67
C VAL A 33 -6.21 -6.02 5.49
N PHE A 34 -6.20 -6.17 6.82
CA PHE A 34 -7.02 -5.34 7.71
C PHE A 34 -6.69 -3.85 7.60
N LYS A 35 -5.39 -3.50 7.61
CA LYS A 35 -4.91 -2.14 7.37
C LYS A 35 -5.40 -1.59 6.04
N THR A 36 -5.39 -2.41 4.99
CA THR A 36 -5.86 -2.02 3.65
C THR A 36 -7.35 -1.69 3.65
N ILE A 37 -8.17 -2.53 4.27
CA ILE A 37 -9.62 -2.30 4.40
C ILE A 37 -9.88 -1.00 5.15
N ILE A 38 -9.20 -0.76 6.28
CA ILE A 38 -9.34 0.48 7.06
C ILE A 38 -9.00 1.70 6.21
N LEU A 39 -7.87 1.69 5.51
CA LEU A 39 -7.40 2.85 4.76
C LEU A 39 -8.29 3.18 3.56
N LEU A 40 -8.73 2.16 2.82
CA LEU A 40 -9.69 2.34 1.72
C LEU A 40 -11.04 2.83 2.25
N THR A 41 -11.53 2.26 3.35
CA THR A 41 -12.79 2.67 3.98
C THR A 41 -12.72 4.10 4.50
N LEU A 42 -11.60 4.49 5.13
CA LEU A 42 -11.37 5.85 5.61
C LEU A 42 -11.42 6.85 4.45
N TYR A 43 -10.73 6.55 3.36
CA TYR A 43 -10.70 7.43 2.19
C TYR A 43 -12.07 7.53 1.49
N PHE A 44 -12.62 6.39 1.05
CA PHE A 44 -13.87 6.38 0.27
C PHE A 44 -15.08 6.72 1.14
N GLY A 45 -15.08 6.31 2.42
CA GLY A 45 -16.11 6.68 3.38
C GLY A 45 -16.12 8.18 3.65
N ALA A 46 -14.96 8.78 3.92
CA ALA A 46 -14.89 10.23 4.11
C ALA A 46 -15.28 11.00 2.84
N TYR A 47 -14.89 10.51 1.66
CA TYR A 47 -15.34 11.08 0.38
C TYR A 47 -16.87 11.00 0.21
N ALA A 48 -17.47 9.83 0.46
CA ALA A 48 -18.93 9.64 0.38
C ALA A 48 -19.68 10.56 1.35
N LEU A 49 -19.18 10.73 2.57
CA LEU A 49 -19.76 11.64 3.56
C LEU A 49 -19.64 13.11 3.12
N LEU A 50 -18.51 13.53 2.52
CA LEU A 50 -18.36 14.88 1.97
C LEU A 50 -19.38 15.18 0.87
N ILE A 51 -19.52 14.28 -0.12
CA ILE A 51 -20.43 14.51 -1.25
C ILE A 51 -21.91 14.37 -0.86
N SER A 52 -22.22 13.76 0.28
CA SER A 52 -23.60 13.67 0.79
C SER A 52 -24.21 15.03 1.15
N GLY A 53 -23.37 16.04 1.43
CA GLY A 53 -23.79 17.39 1.80
C GLY A 53 -24.52 17.49 3.14
N GLN A 54 -24.50 16.43 3.97
CA GLN A 54 -25.27 16.37 5.22
C GLN A 54 -24.57 17.02 6.43
N PHE A 55 -23.32 17.48 6.28
CA PHE A 55 -22.47 17.88 7.38
C PHE A 55 -22.17 19.37 7.38
N SER A 56 -21.96 19.94 8.57
CA SER A 56 -21.52 21.32 8.71
C SER A 56 -20.10 21.51 8.16
N LEU A 57 -19.75 22.75 7.82
CA LEU A 57 -18.43 23.09 7.27
C LEU A 57 -17.28 22.57 8.16
N GLY A 58 -17.40 22.67 9.49
CA GLY A 58 -16.39 22.18 10.43
C GLY A 58 -16.17 20.66 10.34
N ILE A 59 -17.25 19.88 10.22
CA ILE A 59 -17.15 18.43 10.05
C ILE A 59 -16.57 18.09 8.67
N MET A 60 -16.95 18.84 7.63
CA MET A 60 -16.38 18.65 6.28
C MET A 60 -14.86 18.86 6.28
N TRP A 61 -14.33 19.85 6.99
CA TRP A 61 -12.88 20.02 7.14
C TRP A 61 -12.21 18.81 7.81
N LEU A 62 -12.82 18.24 8.86
CA LEU A 62 -12.29 17.04 9.51
C LEU A 62 -12.32 15.83 8.55
N LEU A 63 -13.38 15.69 7.74
CA LEU A 63 -13.46 14.64 6.72
C LEU A 63 -12.37 14.81 5.65
N CYS A 64 -12.05 16.04 5.23
CA CYS A 64 -10.92 16.30 4.32
C CYS A 64 -9.58 15.86 4.91
N VAL A 65 -9.33 16.15 6.20
CA VAL A 65 -8.12 15.68 6.89
C VAL A 65 -8.08 14.16 6.95
N ALA A 66 -9.21 13.53 7.31
CA ALA A 66 -9.33 12.07 7.34
C ALA A 66 -9.07 11.44 5.96
N MET A 67 -9.58 12.03 4.89
CA MET A 67 -9.26 11.62 3.52
C MET A 67 -7.77 11.75 3.21
N GLY A 68 -7.12 12.84 3.62
CA GLY A 68 -5.67 13.01 3.42
C GLY A 68 -4.85 11.91 4.11
N VAL A 69 -5.21 11.54 5.34
CA VAL A 69 -4.59 10.42 6.06
C VAL A 69 -4.82 9.10 5.33
N GLY A 70 -6.06 8.85 4.86
CA GLY A 70 -6.40 7.68 4.05
C GLY A 70 -5.57 7.59 2.77
N MET A 71 -5.48 8.69 2.02
CA MET A 71 -4.71 8.81 0.78
C MET A 71 -3.22 8.50 1.01
N ALA A 72 -2.60 9.13 2.02
CA ALA A 72 -1.20 8.88 2.36
C ALA A 72 -0.98 7.40 2.74
N GLY A 73 -1.86 6.82 3.56
CA GLY A 73 -1.77 5.42 3.94
C GLY A 73 -1.95 4.46 2.75
N ILE A 74 -2.88 4.74 1.84
CA ILE A 74 -3.05 3.97 0.60
C ILE A 74 -1.76 4.02 -0.21
N GLY A 75 -1.20 5.21 -0.44
CA GLY A 75 0.02 5.41 -1.22
C GLY A 75 1.22 4.66 -0.66
N PHE A 76 1.55 4.88 0.62
CA PHE A 76 2.77 4.37 1.24
C PHE A 76 2.66 2.96 1.81
N SER A 77 1.45 2.39 1.92
CA SER A 77 1.27 1.03 2.44
C SER A 77 0.65 0.09 1.40
N VAL A 78 -0.52 0.43 0.88
CA VAL A 78 -1.29 -0.50 0.04
C VAL A 78 -0.70 -0.55 -1.37
N ALA A 79 -0.64 0.62 -2.00
CA ALA A 79 -0.15 0.77 -3.36
C ALA A 79 1.36 0.53 -3.46
N HIS A 80 2.16 1.03 -2.52
CA HIS A 80 3.61 0.80 -2.48
C HIS A 80 3.96 -0.70 -2.58
N ASP A 81 3.45 -1.51 -1.66
CA ASP A 81 3.71 -2.94 -1.61
C ASP A 81 3.15 -3.66 -2.86
N ALA A 82 1.98 -3.23 -3.34
CA ALA A 82 1.38 -3.79 -4.55
C ALA A 82 2.20 -3.48 -5.82
N LEU A 83 2.72 -2.26 -5.96
CA LEU A 83 3.54 -1.84 -7.10
C LEU A 83 4.91 -2.51 -7.13
N HIS A 84 5.47 -2.87 -5.96
CA HIS A 84 6.67 -3.72 -5.84
C HIS A 84 6.36 -5.22 -5.92
N GLY A 85 5.09 -5.61 -5.99
CA GLY A 85 4.66 -7.00 -6.08
C GLY A 85 4.79 -7.80 -4.77
N SER A 86 5.07 -7.13 -3.65
CA SER A 86 5.20 -7.78 -2.34
C SER A 86 3.84 -8.02 -1.68
N TYR A 87 2.78 -7.29 -2.04
CA TYR A 87 1.48 -7.43 -1.38
C TYR A 87 0.88 -8.84 -1.55
N SER A 88 0.92 -9.42 -2.74
CA SER A 88 0.36 -10.75 -3.02
C SER A 88 1.24 -11.57 -3.96
N SER A 89 1.18 -12.89 -3.87
CA SER A 89 1.76 -13.78 -4.90
C SER A 89 0.98 -13.72 -6.23
N ASN A 90 -0.26 -13.22 -6.22
CA ASN A 90 -1.07 -13.05 -7.42
C ASN A 90 -0.87 -11.65 -8.02
N ASN A 91 -0.23 -11.61 -9.19
CA ASN A 91 0.02 -10.36 -9.92
C ASN A 91 -1.24 -9.56 -10.25
N LYS A 92 -2.41 -10.19 -10.40
CA LYS A 92 -3.67 -9.46 -10.62
C LYS A 92 -4.10 -8.68 -9.38
N VAL A 93 -3.90 -9.24 -8.18
CA VAL A 93 -4.20 -8.56 -6.92
C VAL A 93 -3.29 -7.35 -6.75
N ASN A 94 -1.98 -7.54 -7.00
CA ASN A 94 -1.00 -6.45 -6.99
C ASN A 94 -1.35 -5.36 -8.01
N TYR A 95 -1.78 -5.74 -9.21
CA TYR A 95 -2.19 -4.78 -10.23
C TYR A 95 -3.40 -3.96 -9.77
N VAL A 96 -4.47 -4.61 -9.30
CA VAL A 96 -5.70 -3.93 -8.85
C VAL A 96 -5.42 -2.99 -7.67
N LEU A 97 -4.65 -3.44 -6.67
CA LEU A 97 -4.26 -2.59 -5.55
C LEU A 97 -3.30 -1.48 -5.99
N GLY A 98 -2.42 -1.74 -6.95
CA GLY A 98 -1.55 -0.74 -7.56
C GLY A 98 -2.32 0.40 -8.23
N LEU A 99 -3.46 0.11 -8.87
CA LEU A 99 -4.33 1.14 -9.49
C LEU A 99 -4.89 2.14 -8.47
N THR A 100 -4.90 1.81 -7.17
CA THR A 100 -5.28 2.80 -6.15
C THR A 100 -4.29 3.97 -6.10
N PHE A 101 -3.02 3.76 -6.47
CA PHE A 101 -2.02 4.83 -6.60
C PHE A 101 -2.42 5.81 -7.71
N ASP A 102 -2.83 5.28 -8.86
CA ASP A 102 -3.28 6.08 -9.99
C ASP A 102 -4.58 6.83 -9.66
N LEU A 103 -5.49 6.19 -8.93
CA LEU A 103 -6.74 6.81 -8.48
C LEU A 103 -6.51 7.98 -7.51
N MET A 104 -5.42 7.96 -6.72
CA MET A 104 -5.01 9.08 -5.87
C MET A 104 -4.29 10.21 -6.65
N GLY A 105 -4.18 10.10 -7.97
CA GLY A 105 -3.51 11.10 -8.83
C GLY A 105 -2.00 10.93 -8.94
N ALA A 106 -1.44 9.83 -8.43
CA ALA A 106 -0.05 9.46 -8.69
C ALA A 106 0.05 8.65 -10.00
N ASN A 107 1.25 8.14 -10.32
CA ASN A 107 1.46 7.33 -11.52
C ASN A 107 2.29 6.08 -11.18
N GLY A 108 1.63 4.91 -11.21
CA GLY A 108 2.25 3.64 -10.86
C GLY A 108 3.37 3.21 -11.80
N TYR A 109 3.36 3.66 -13.06
CA TYR A 109 4.43 3.40 -14.02
C TYR A 109 5.70 4.19 -13.67
N ILE A 110 5.57 5.51 -13.42
CA ILE A 110 6.69 6.35 -13.01
C ILE A 110 7.25 5.91 -11.65
N TRP A 111 6.39 5.49 -10.72
CA TRP A 111 6.82 4.98 -9.43
C TRP A 111 7.78 3.79 -9.59
N LYS A 112 7.41 2.78 -10.39
CA LYS A 112 8.24 1.59 -10.64
C LYS A 112 9.58 1.87 -11.32
N ILE A 113 9.72 3.03 -11.98
CA ILE A 113 10.99 3.45 -12.60
C ILE A 113 11.88 4.17 -11.59
N THR A 114 11.27 4.94 -10.69
CA THR A 114 11.98 5.87 -9.79
C THR A 114 12.26 5.29 -8.40
N HIS A 115 11.55 4.24 -7.99
CA HIS A 115 11.66 3.56 -6.70
C HIS A 115 11.89 2.06 -6.90
#